data_AF-A0A229GGQ9-F1
#
_entry.id   AF-A0A229GGQ9-F1
#
_cell.length_a   1.000
_cell.length_b   1.000
_cell.length_c   1.000
_cell.angle_alpha   90.00
_cell.angle_beta   90.00
_cell.angle_gamma   90.00
#
_symmetry.space_group_name_H-M   'P 1'
#
loop_
_entity.id
_entity.type
_entity.pdbx_description
1 polymer ?
#
loop_
_entity_poly.entity_id
_entity_poly.type
_entity_poly.pdbx_seq_one_letter_code
_entity_poly.pdbx_strand_id
1 'polypeptide(L)'
;MPNSTENNKPHVAVDNTPKPAHATTGNSSIPKGRLNKTPKIIANGSRAFVWYLLSLVVVILDQWTKWLAETKLTFHEPVPVIEPFLNWTLAYNYGAAFSFLADAGGWQSGFFLVSHWCVVFLLR
;
A
#
# COMPACT_ATOMS: atom_id res chain seq x y z
N MET A 1 -50.76 28.03 56.18
CA MET A 1 -50.11 26.98 55.36
C MET A 1 -49.92 27.53 53.96
N PRO A 2 -48.68 27.48 53.43
CA PRO A 2 -48.28 26.38 52.55
C PRO A 2 -47.00 25.67 53.02
N ASN A 3 -46.84 24.44 52.54
CA ASN A 3 -45.88 23.43 52.93
C ASN A 3 -44.61 23.54 52.06
N SER A 4 -43.46 23.77 52.70
CA SER A 4 -42.13 23.66 52.11
C SER A 4 -41.71 22.20 52.09
N THR A 5 -42.04 21.49 51.01
CA THR A 5 -41.62 20.09 50.86
C THR A 5 -40.17 20.06 50.41
N GLU A 6 -39.31 19.80 51.39
CA GLU A 6 -37.88 19.57 51.31
C GLU A 6 -37.57 18.33 50.46
N ASN A 7 -36.69 18.49 49.46
CA ASN A 7 -36.21 17.45 48.58
C ASN A 7 -35.33 16.45 49.36
N ASN A 8 -35.91 15.35 49.84
CA ASN A 8 -35.14 14.23 50.35
C ASN A 8 -34.86 13.22 49.23
N LYS A 9 -33.71 13.39 48.55
CA LYS A 9 -33.22 12.46 47.52
C LYS A 9 -32.35 11.41 48.23
N PRO A 10 -32.61 10.11 48.07
CA PRO A 10 -31.81 9.09 48.74
C PRO A 10 -30.36 9.13 48.23
N HIS A 11 -29.41 9.31 49.14
CA HIS A 11 -27.99 9.14 48.88
C HIS A 11 -27.74 7.64 48.65
N VAL A 12 -27.67 7.23 47.39
CA VAL A 12 -27.26 5.88 46.99
C VAL A 12 -25.75 5.77 47.20
N ALA A 13 -25.33 5.06 48.24
CA ALA A 13 -23.92 4.72 48.44
C ALA A 13 -23.46 3.86 47.25
N VAL A 14 -22.57 4.40 46.42
CA VAL A 14 -21.92 3.65 45.35
C VAL A 14 -20.83 2.80 46.00
N ASP A 15 -21.06 1.50 46.06
CA ASP A 15 -20.09 0.52 46.55
C ASP A 15 -18.96 0.38 45.52
N ASN A 16 -17.76 0.80 45.92
CA ASN A 16 -16.55 0.80 45.10
C ASN A 16 -15.70 -0.47 45.31
N THR A 17 -16.25 -1.53 45.91
CA THR A 17 -15.50 -2.75 46.17
C THR A 17 -15.02 -3.38 44.86
N PRO A 18 -13.71 -3.62 44.66
CA PRO A 18 -13.21 -4.29 43.46
C PRO A 18 -13.78 -5.69 43.39
N LYS A 19 -14.74 -5.92 42.50
CA LYS A 19 -15.29 -7.25 42.23
C LYS A 19 -14.15 -8.10 41.64
N PRO A 20 -13.72 -9.19 42.29
CA PRO A 20 -12.71 -10.04 41.71
C PRO A 20 -13.23 -10.58 40.38
N ALA A 21 -12.45 -10.41 39.32
CA ALA A 21 -12.74 -11.02 38.04
C ALA A 21 -12.78 -12.53 38.26
N HIS A 22 -13.98 -13.11 38.30
CA HIS A 22 -14.13 -14.55 38.25
C HIS A 22 -13.52 -15.00 36.92
N ALA A 23 -12.35 -15.61 36.99
CA ALA A 23 -11.78 -16.33 35.88
C ALA A 23 -12.81 -17.39 35.47
N THR A 24 -13.56 -17.11 34.42
CA THR A 24 -14.40 -18.12 33.80
C THR A 24 -13.42 -19.10 33.15
N THR A 25 -13.16 -20.21 33.84
CA THR A 25 -12.52 -21.40 33.27
C THR A 25 -13.49 -21.97 32.24
N GLY A 26 -13.59 -21.30 31.09
CA GLY A 26 -14.28 -21.79 29.91
C GLY A 26 -13.41 -22.89 29.33
N ASN A 27 -13.86 -24.13 29.46
CA ASN A 27 -13.43 -25.23 28.65
C ASN A 27 -13.77 -24.92 27.18
N SER A 28 -12.83 -24.29 26.46
CA SER A 28 -12.94 -24.09 25.02
C SER A 28 -13.09 -25.45 24.34
N SER A 29 -14.32 -25.79 23.98
CA SER A 29 -14.69 -27.03 23.28
C SER A 29 -14.41 -26.94 21.78
N ILE A 30 -13.43 -26.14 21.35
CA ILE A 30 -12.98 -26.13 19.96
C ILE A 30 -12.40 -27.52 19.68
N PRO A 31 -13.06 -28.34 18.83
CA PRO A 31 -12.56 -29.67 18.53
C PRO A 31 -11.22 -29.52 17.81
N LYS A 32 -10.14 -30.05 18.42
CA LYS A 32 -8.76 -30.04 17.87
C LYS A 32 -8.69 -30.57 16.43
N GLY A 33 -9.66 -31.38 16.02
CA GLY A 33 -9.79 -31.91 14.66
C GLY A 33 -10.12 -30.89 13.56
N ARG A 34 -10.44 -29.62 13.88
CA ARG A 34 -10.71 -28.58 12.87
C ARG A 34 -9.46 -27.76 12.48
N LEU A 35 -8.33 -27.94 13.15
CA LEU A 35 -7.09 -27.17 12.92
C LEU A 35 -6.12 -27.84 11.92
N ASN A 36 -6.49 -28.96 11.31
CA ASN A 36 -5.62 -29.71 10.38
C ASN A 36 -5.89 -29.44 8.89
N LYS A 37 -6.76 -28.48 8.55
CA LYS A 37 -6.95 -28.06 7.17
C LYS A 37 -5.92 -27.00 6.81
N THR A 38 -4.77 -27.43 6.31
CA THR A 38 -3.84 -26.55 5.61
C THR A 38 -4.58 -25.94 4.42
N PRO A 39 -4.66 -24.61 4.31
CA PRO A 39 -5.29 -23.98 3.15
C PRO A 39 -4.55 -24.43 1.89
N LYS A 40 -5.29 -24.97 0.93
CA LYS A 40 -4.74 -25.33 -0.37
C LYS A 40 -4.45 -24.02 -1.12
N ILE A 41 -3.19 -23.62 -1.20
CA ILE A 41 -2.78 -22.48 -2.02
C ILE A 41 -3.01 -22.85 -3.49
N ILE A 42 -4.00 -22.21 -4.11
CA ILE A 42 -4.27 -22.36 -5.54
C ILE A 42 -3.42 -21.32 -6.26
N ALA A 43 -2.31 -21.75 -6.85
CA ALA A 43 -1.47 -20.86 -7.64
C ALA A 43 -2.23 -20.40 -8.90
N ASN A 44 -2.45 -19.09 -9.05
CA ASN A 44 -3.16 -18.48 -10.17
C ASN A 44 -2.25 -18.31 -11.41
N GLY A 45 -1.37 -19.28 -11.70
CA GLY A 45 -0.24 -19.14 -12.63
C GLY A 45 -0.63 -18.82 -14.07
N SER A 46 -1.77 -19.33 -14.56
CA SER A 46 -2.22 -19.10 -15.93
C SER A 46 -2.60 -17.64 -16.21
N ARG A 47 -3.21 -16.95 -15.26
CA ARG A 47 -3.55 -15.52 -15.40
C ARG A 47 -2.33 -14.63 -15.23
N ALA A 48 -1.38 -15.01 -14.35
CA ALA A 48 -0.14 -14.29 -14.16
C ALA A 48 0.73 -14.26 -15.43
N PHE A 49 0.73 -15.35 -16.21
CA PHE A 49 1.50 -15.43 -17.46
C PHE A 49 1.11 -14.37 -18.50
N VAL A 50 -0.19 -14.07 -18.63
CA VAL A 50 -0.68 -13.01 -19.51
C VAL A 50 -0.09 -11.66 -19.13
N TRP A 51 0.01 -11.37 -17.83
CA TRP A 51 0.60 -10.13 -17.33
C TRP A 51 2.12 -10.08 -17.54
N TYR A 52 2.83 -11.21 -17.46
CA TYR A 52 4.25 -11.27 -17.80
C TYR A 52 4.49 -11.01 -19.28
N LEU A 53 3.68 -11.61 -20.16
CA LEU A 53 3.79 -11.37 -21.60
C LEU A 53 3.47 -9.91 -21.93
N LEU A 54 2.41 -9.34 -21.33
CA LEU A 54 2.07 -7.93 -21.50
C LEU A 54 3.22 -7.02 -21.04
N SER A 55 3.82 -7.30 -19.87
CA SER A 55 4.96 -6.54 -19.35
C SER A 55 6.16 -6.60 -20.29
N LEU A 56 6.45 -7.78 -20.85
CA LEU A 56 7.52 -7.95 -21.83
C LEU A 56 7.27 -7.12 -23.10
N VAL A 57 6.04 -7.13 -23.61
CA VAL A 57 5.66 -6.31 -24.77
C VAL A 57 5.83 -4.82 -24.46
N VAL A 58 5.39 -4.37 -23.29
CA VAL A 58 5.54 -2.96 -22.86
C VAL A 58 7.02 -2.57 -22.80
N VAL A 59 7.89 -3.42 -22.24
CA VAL A 59 9.34 -3.14 -22.18
C VAL A 59 9.95 -3.07 -23.58
N ILE A 60 9.60 -3.98 -24.48
CA ILE A 60 10.09 -3.98 -25.86
C ILE A 60 9.65 -2.69 -26.58
N LEU A 61 8.37 -2.32 -26.44
CA LEU A 61 7.84 -1.10 -27.04
C LEU A 61 8.54 0.14 -26.48
N ASP A 62 8.70 0.24 -25.15
CA ASP A 62 9.39 1.35 -24.49
C ASP A 62 10.81 1.55 -25.07
N GLN A 63 11.61 0.49 -25.12
CA GLN A 63 12.97 0.54 -25.66
C GLN A 63 13.00 0.90 -27.15
N TRP A 64 12.06 0.37 -27.94
CA TRP A 64 11.95 0.72 -29.35
C TRP A 64 11.59 2.20 -29.54
N THR A 65 10.63 2.75 -28.79
CA THR A 65 10.33 4.18 -28.85
C THR A 65 11.50 5.07 -28.43
N LYS A 66 12.30 4.65 -27.44
CA LYS A 66 13.51 5.41 -27.04
C LYS A 66 14.55 5.43 -28.16
N TRP A 67 14.81 4.28 -28.78
CA TRP A 67 15.68 4.21 -29.94
C TRP A 67 15.18 5.07 -31.11
N LEU A 68 13.86 5.09 -31.34
CA LEU A 68 13.28 5.96 -32.36
C LEU A 68 13.47 7.44 -32.01
N ALA A 69 13.30 7.83 -30.74
CA ALA A 69 13.53 9.19 -30.27
C ALA A 69 15.00 9.61 -30.48
N GLU A 70 15.96 8.75 -30.11
CA GLU A 70 17.41 9.02 -30.28
C GLU A 70 17.82 9.16 -31.75
N THR A 71 17.15 8.45 -32.65
CA THR A 71 17.49 8.46 -34.09
C THR A 71 16.73 9.49 -34.92
N LYS A 72 15.57 9.97 -34.44
CA LYS A 72 14.67 10.85 -35.22
C LYS A 72 14.53 12.25 -34.65
N LEU A 73 14.84 12.47 -33.37
CA LEU A 73 14.68 13.77 -32.73
C LEU A 73 16.04 14.39 -32.43
N THR A 74 16.12 15.70 -32.57
CA THR A 74 17.24 16.48 -32.07
C THR A 74 17.04 16.74 -30.58
N PHE A 75 18.14 16.74 -29.83
CA PHE A 75 18.10 17.02 -28.39
C PHE A 75 17.50 18.41 -28.11
N HIS A 76 16.50 18.46 -27.21
CA HIS A 76 15.78 19.67 -26.80
C HIS A 76 15.02 20.41 -27.92
N GLU A 77 14.85 19.81 -29.09
CA GLU A 77 14.04 20.38 -30.17
C GLU A 77 12.62 19.78 -30.15
N PRO A 78 11.56 20.58 -29.95
CA PRO A 78 10.20 20.09 -29.97
C PRO A 78 9.68 19.92 -31.40
N VAL A 79 9.21 18.72 -31.73
CA VAL A 79 8.54 18.39 -32.99
C VAL A 79 7.04 18.23 -32.72
N PRO A 80 6.16 19.07 -33.29
CA PRO A 80 4.73 18.98 -33.05
C PRO A 80 4.12 17.72 -33.67
N VAL A 81 3.28 17.06 -32.90
CA VAL A 81 2.51 15.87 -33.34
C VAL A 81 1.03 16.20 -33.41
N ILE A 82 0.51 16.87 -32.38
CA ILE A 82 -0.87 17.37 -32.32
C ILE A 82 -0.82 18.78 -31.78
N GLU A 83 -0.90 19.78 -32.66
CA GLU A 83 -0.92 21.17 -32.23
C GLU A 83 -2.26 21.54 -31.58
N PRO A 84 -2.28 22.30 -30.46
CA PRO A 84 -1.15 22.80 -29.65
C PRO A 84 -0.81 21.90 -28.43
N PHE A 85 -1.29 20.66 -28.37
CA PHE A 85 -1.32 19.85 -27.15
C PHE A 85 -0.09 18.94 -26.96
N LEU A 86 0.47 18.40 -28.04
CA LEU A 86 1.48 17.35 -27.98
C LEU A 86 2.65 17.62 -28.92
N ASN A 87 3.84 17.69 -28.33
CA ASN A 87 5.12 17.71 -29.02
C ASN A 87 5.94 16.49 -28.61
N TRP A 88 6.68 15.92 -29.54
CA TRP A 88 7.77 15.00 -29.24
C TRP A 88 9.06 15.79 -29.03
N THR A 89 9.74 15.52 -27.92
CA THR A 89 11.00 16.17 -27.58
C THR A 89 11.94 15.14 -26.98
N LEU A 90 13.18 15.09 -27.47
CA LEU A 90 14.22 14.26 -26.89
C LEU A 90 14.83 14.99 -25.68
N ALA A 91 14.61 14.43 -24.50
CA ALA A 91 15.18 14.91 -23.24
C ALA A 91 15.70 13.74 -22.40
N TYR A 92 16.89 13.90 -21.83
CA TYR A 92 17.48 12.93 -20.92
C TYR A 92 17.17 13.32 -19.48
N ASN A 93 16.39 12.50 -18.77
CA ASN A 93 16.03 12.73 -17.38
C ASN A 93 16.99 11.96 -16.46
N TYR A 94 17.97 12.65 -15.89
CA TYR A 94 18.92 12.09 -14.91
C TYR A 94 18.32 11.91 -13.50
N GLY A 95 17.00 11.99 -13.36
CA GLY A 95 16.31 11.88 -12.07
C GLY A 95 16.02 13.24 -11.41
N ALA A 96 15.75 14.29 -12.19
CA ALA A 96 15.48 15.62 -11.66
C ALA A 96 14.31 15.66 -10.65
N ALA A 97 13.29 14.81 -10.85
CA ALA A 97 12.13 14.72 -9.96
C ALA A 97 12.47 14.19 -8.55
N PHE A 98 13.56 13.42 -8.41
CA PHE A 98 14.03 12.88 -7.13
C PHE A 98 15.29 13.57 -6.62
N SER A 99 15.89 14.47 -7.41
CA SER A 99 17.04 15.26 -6.96
C SER A 99 16.71 16.13 -5.74
N PHE A 100 15.45 16.54 -5.57
CA PHE A 100 14.98 17.20 -4.33
C PHE A 100 15.17 16.31 -3.09
N LEU A 101 14.97 14.99 -3.24
CA LEU A 101 15.18 14.03 -2.17
C LEU A 101 16.64 13.60 -2.09
N ALA A 102 17.45 13.74 -3.14
CA ALA A 102 18.85 13.37 -3.10
C ALA A 102 19.64 14.15 -2.02
N ASP A 103 19.29 15.42 -1.79
CA ASP A 103 19.83 16.23 -0.68
C ASP A 103 19.21 15.90 0.70
N ALA A 104 18.12 15.15 0.73
CA ALA A 104 17.40 14.82 1.97
C ALA A 104 18.04 13.63 2.72
N GLY A 105 19.36 13.59 2.84
CA GLY A 105 20.08 12.74 3.80
C GLY A 105 20.23 11.25 3.44
N GLY A 106 20.06 10.85 2.17
CA GLY A 106 20.44 9.52 1.66
C GLY A 106 19.54 8.33 2.06
N TRP A 107 18.45 8.55 2.81
CA TRP A 107 17.53 7.48 3.22
C TRP A 107 16.68 6.91 2.07
N GLN A 108 16.60 7.62 0.93
CA GLN A 108 15.81 7.27 -0.25
C GLN A 108 16.23 5.91 -0.82
N SER A 109 17.54 5.66 -0.86
CA SER A 109 18.10 4.40 -1.36
C SER A 109 17.62 3.20 -0.54
N GLY A 110 17.54 3.35 0.78
CA GLY A 110 17.02 2.32 1.68
C GLY A 110 15.50 2.13 1.53
N PHE A 111 14.75 3.22 1.40
CA PHE A 111 13.29 3.17 1.24
C PHE A 111 12.85 2.42 -0.03
N PHE A 112 13.46 2.71 -1.19
CA PHE A 112 13.10 2.03 -2.44
C PHE A 112 13.47 0.55 -2.43
N LEU A 113 14.62 0.19 -1.83
CA LEU A 113 15.02 -1.19 -1.66
C LEU A 113 14.04 -1.93 -0.74
N VAL A 114 13.69 -1.37 0.42
CA VAL A 114 12.74 -2.00 1.34
C VAL A 114 11.36 -2.14 0.71
N SER A 115 10.87 -1.12 0.00
CA SER A 115 9.60 -1.21 -0.74
C SER A 115 9.66 -2.34 -1.78
N HIS A 116 10.75 -2.46 -2.52
CA HIS A 116 10.93 -3.51 -3.51
C HIS A 116 10.95 -4.89 -2.86
N TRP A 117 11.72 -5.08 -1.80
CA TRP A 117 11.79 -6.32 -1.03
C TRP A 117 10.45 -6.68 -0.36
N CYS A 118 9.72 -5.69 0.13
CA CYS A 118 8.40 -5.88 0.73
C CYS A 118 7.40 -6.40 -0.30
N VAL A 119 7.37 -5.81 -1.50
CA VAL A 119 6.54 -6.31 -2.60
C VAL A 119 6.92 -7.73 -2.99
N VAL A 120 8.22 -8.03 -3.13
CA VAL A 120 8.70 -9.39 -3.47
C VAL A 120 8.32 -10.40 -2.38
N PHE A 121 8.42 -10.02 -1.10
CA PHE A 121 8.02 -10.86 0.03
C PHE A 121 6.50 -11.07 0.08
N LEU A 122 5.70 -10.05 -0.23
CA LEU A 122 4.23 -10.14 -0.23
C LEU A 122 3.68 -10.90 -1.44
N LEU A 123 4.44 -10.99 -2.53
CA LEU A 123 4.06 -11.74 -3.74
C LEU A 123 4.54 -13.20 -3.72
N ARG A 124 5.17 -13.64 -2.63
CA ARG A 124 5.71 -14.99 -2.44
C ARG A 124 4.96 -15.73 -1.34
#